data_AF-A0A293MV55-F1
#
_entry.id   AF-A0A293MV55-F1
#
_cell.length_a   1.000
_cell.length_b   1.000
_cell.length_c   1.000
_cell.angle_alpha   90.00
_cell.angle_beta   90.00
_cell.angle_gamma   90.00
#
_symmetry.space_group_name_H-M   'P 1'
#
loop_
_entity.id
_entity.type
_entity.pdbx_description
1 polymer ?
#
loop_
_entity_poly.entity_id
_entity_poly.type
_entity_poly.pdbx_seq_one_letter_code
_entity_poly.pdbx_strand_id
1 'polypeptide(L)'
;MAGVCALVDVNQLADALQKGTDKLLLIDSRPLLEYNTCHIVNATNICSSKIVKRRLQQDKVTVRDLLAHWCEQELDETWTVVVYDQGSWQP
;
A
#
# COMPACT_ATOMS: atom_id res chain seq x y z
N MET A 1 8.85 17.83 0.83
CA MET A 1 9.96 16.97 1.31
C MET A 1 9.84 15.63 0.60
N ALA A 2 10.93 15.06 0.09
CA ALA A 2 10.87 13.73 -0.53
C ALA A 2 10.54 12.71 0.58
N GLY A 3 9.42 12.00 0.44
CA GLY A 3 9.08 10.90 1.34
C GLY A 3 10.19 9.85 1.30
N VAL A 4 10.65 9.41 2.46
CA VAL A 4 11.66 8.34 2.54
C VAL A 4 10.98 7.04 2.10
N CYS A 5 11.43 6.48 0.98
CA CYS A 5 11.03 5.14 0.55
C CYS A 5 12.13 4.17 1.00
N ALA A 6 11.80 3.25 1.89
CA ALA A 6 12.70 2.25 2.42
C ALA A 6 12.05 0.86 2.38
N LEU A 7 12.87 -0.18 2.28
CA LEU A 7 12.42 -1.55 2.46
C LEU A 7 12.05 -1.79 3.93
N VAL A 8 10.97 -2.53 4.15
CA VAL A 8 10.51 -2.96 5.47
C VAL A 8 10.68 -4.47 5.56
N ASP A 9 11.39 -4.93 6.59
CA ASP A 9 11.56 -6.36 6.85
C ASP A 9 10.26 -6.99 7.38
N VAL A 10 10.10 -8.29 7.15
CA VAL A 10 8.92 -9.05 7.59
C VAL A 10 8.71 -8.99 9.11
N ASN A 11 9.78 -8.99 9.90
CA ASN A 11 9.66 -8.90 11.36
C ASN A 11 9.26 -7.49 11.80
N GLN A 12 9.77 -6.46 11.11
CA GLN A 12 9.40 -5.07 11.38
C GLN A 12 7.91 -4.85 11.11
N LEU A 13 7.38 -5.39 10.02
CA LEU A 13 5.96 -5.33 9.71
C LEU A 13 5.12 -6.10 10.73
N ALA A 14 5.54 -7.31 11.11
CA ALA A 14 4.84 -8.11 12.11
C ALA A 14 4.77 -7.39 13.47
N ASP A 15 5.86 -6.80 13.93
CA ASP A 15 5.90 -5.99 15.16
C ASP A 15 4.99 -4.78 15.09
N ALA A 16 4.95 -4.09 13.94
CA ALA A 16 4.07 -2.93 13.74
C ALA A 16 2.59 -3.34 13.82
N LEU A 17 2.22 -4.46 13.20
CA LEU A 17 0.85 -4.98 13.25
C LEU A 17 0.43 -5.39 14.67
N GLN A 18 1.36 -5.92 15.48
CA GLN A 18 1.08 -6.30 16.88
C GLN A 18 0.90 -5.10 17.81
N LYS A 19 1.62 -4.00 17.58
CA LYS A 19 1.58 -2.79 18.43
C LYS A 19 0.32 -1.91 18.18
N GLY A 20 -0.43 -2.18 17.13
CA GLY A 20 -1.63 -1.44 16.74
C GLY A 20 -1.48 -0.73 15.40
N THR A 21 -2.59 -0.58 14.69
CA THR A 21 -2.61 -0.13 13.28
C THR A 21 -3.14 1.29 13.08
N ASP A 22 -3.26 2.09 14.14
CA ASP A 22 -3.96 3.38 14.12
C ASP A 22 -3.44 4.37 13.06
N LYS A 23 -2.16 4.24 12.65
CA LYS A 23 -1.53 5.03 11.59
C LYS A 23 -0.70 4.19 10.63
N LEU A 24 -1.15 2.96 10.35
CA LEU A 24 -0.52 2.06 9.39
C LEU A 24 -1.52 1.72 8.29
N LEU A 25 -1.19 2.10 7.06
CA LEU A 25 -1.90 1.66 5.87
C LEU A 25 -1.09 0.56 5.18
N LEU A 26 -1.65 -0.65 5.15
CA LEU A 26 -1.06 -1.79 4.46
C LEU A 26 -1.74 -1.99 3.11
N ILE A 27 -0.98 -1.93 2.02
CA ILE A 27 -1.48 -2.02 0.65
C ILE A 27 -1.01 -3.34 0.03
N ASP A 28 -1.98 -4.14 -0.40
CA ASP A 28 -1.74 -5.29 -1.27
C ASP A 28 -1.88 -4.86 -2.74
N SER A 29 -0.78 -4.88 -3.49
CA SER A 29 -0.74 -4.47 -4.89
C SER A 29 -0.97 -5.61 -5.90
N ARG A 30 -1.18 -6.84 -5.41
CA ARG A 30 -1.38 -8.05 -6.21
C ARG A 30 -2.75 -8.02 -6.92
N PRO A 31 -2.93 -8.86 -7.97
CA PRO A 31 -4.23 -9.05 -8.59
C PRO A 31 -5.32 -9.43 -7.58
N LEU A 32 -6.56 -8.95 -7.82
CA LEU A 32 -7.70 -9.17 -6.92
C LEU A 32 -7.94 -10.65 -6.58
N LEU A 33 -7.68 -11.56 -7.52
CA LEU A 33 -7.80 -13.00 -7.29
C LEU A 33 -6.82 -13.51 -6.23
N GLU A 34 -5.58 -13.03 -6.24
CA GLU A 34 -4.55 -13.41 -5.25
C GLU A 34 -4.90 -12.85 -3.88
N TYR A 35 -5.31 -11.58 -3.81
CA TYR A 35 -5.79 -10.95 -2.59
C TYR A 35 -6.99 -11.70 -1.97
N ASN A 36 -7.97 -12.08 -2.80
CA ASN A 36 -9.15 -12.81 -2.35
C ASN A 36 -8.85 -14.25 -1.93
N THR A 37 -7.77 -14.84 -2.46
CA THR A 37 -7.31 -16.17 -2.04
C THR A 37 -6.72 -16.11 -0.64
N CYS A 38 -5.85 -15.13 -0.39
CA CYS A 38 -5.33 -14.79 0.93
C CYS A 38 -4.67 -13.40 0.92
N HIS A 39 -4.65 -12.72 2.05
CA HIS A 39 -3.92 -11.46 2.22
C HIS A 39 -3.56 -11.27 3.69
N ILE A 40 -2.61 -10.36 3.97
CA ILE A 40 -2.30 -9.94 5.34
C ILE A 40 -3.51 -9.23 5.93
N VAL A 41 -3.88 -9.57 7.17
CA VAL A 41 -5.03 -8.98 7.87
C VAL A 41 -4.98 -7.45 7.81
N ASN A 42 -6.14 -6.83 7.54
CA ASN A 42 -6.33 -5.38 7.38
C ASN A 42 -5.60 -4.74 6.19
N ALA A 43 -5.05 -5.53 5.25
CA ALA A 43 -4.53 -4.97 4.00
C ALA A 43 -5.66 -4.52 3.07
N THR A 44 -5.51 -3.33 2.51
CA THR A 44 -6.36 -2.80 1.45
C THR A 44 -5.80 -3.22 0.10
N ASN A 45 -6.60 -3.93 -0.71
CA ASN A 45 -6.19 -4.24 -2.07
C ASN A 45 -6.24 -3.00 -2.95
N ILE A 46 -5.12 -2.64 -3.58
CA ILE A 46 -5.06 -1.62 -4.62
C ILE A 46 -4.40 -2.26 -5.83
N CYS A 47 -5.23 -2.90 -6.64
CA CYS A 47 -4.80 -3.65 -7.82
C CYS A 47 -3.88 -2.84 -8.74
N SER A 48 -2.80 -3.47 -9.19
CA SER A 48 -1.93 -2.96 -10.24
C SER A 48 -2.63 -2.94 -11.62
N SER A 49 -3.45 -1.91 -11.87
CA SER A 49 -4.13 -1.72 -13.16
C SER A 49 -3.29 -0.94 -14.17
N LYS A 50 -3.23 -1.43 -15.43
CA LYS A 50 -2.56 -0.71 -16.54
C LYS A 50 -3.08 0.72 -16.72
N ILE A 51 -4.38 0.95 -16.50
CA ILE A 51 -4.99 2.27 -16.65
C ILE A 51 -4.57 3.19 -15.51
N VAL A 52 -4.61 2.70 -14.27
CA VAL A 52 -4.20 3.47 -13.07
C VAL A 52 -2.73 3.85 -13.16
N LYS A 53 -1.85 2.89 -13.51
CA LYS A 53 -0.42 3.15 -13.76
C LYS A 53 -0.22 4.25 -14.81
N ARG A 54 -0.90 4.17 -15.95
CA ARG A 54 -0.79 5.18 -17.01
C ARG A 54 -1.24 6.56 -16.53
N ARG A 55 -2.34 6.65 -15.78
CA ARG A 55 -2.85 7.93 -15.25
C ARG A 55 -1.91 8.54 -14.21
N LEU A 56 -1.31 7.72 -13.35
CA LEU A 56 -0.27 8.15 -12.41
C LEU A 56 0.96 8.69 -13.16
N GLN A 57 1.48 7.94 -14.14
CA GLN A 57 2.67 8.34 -14.90
C GLN A 57 2.47 9.56 -15.82
N GLN A 58 1.22 9.91 -16.13
CA GLN A 58 0.85 11.09 -16.92
C GLN A 58 0.38 12.27 -16.06
N ASP A 59 0.56 12.18 -14.74
CA ASP A 59 0.12 13.18 -13.76
C ASP A 59 -1.37 13.54 -13.89
N LYS A 60 -2.21 12.57 -14.29
CA LYS A 60 -3.67 12.74 -14.43
C LYS A 60 -4.44 12.39 -13.16
N VAL A 61 -3.80 11.72 -12.23
CA VAL A 61 -4.30 11.31 -10.91
C VAL A 61 -3.08 11.21 -10.00
N THR A 62 -3.20 11.63 -8.74
CA THR A 62 -2.14 11.47 -7.73
C THR A 62 -2.35 10.19 -6.91
N VAL A 63 -1.31 9.74 -6.21
CA VAL A 63 -1.45 8.63 -5.25
C VAL A 63 -2.47 8.98 -4.17
N ARG A 64 -2.52 10.23 -3.70
CA ARG A 64 -3.50 10.69 -2.70
C ARG A 64 -4.94 10.58 -3.22
N ASP A 65 -5.19 10.93 -4.48
CA ASP A 65 -6.52 10.79 -5.11
C ASP A 65 -6.96 9.33 -5.18
N LEU A 66 -6.03 8.41 -5.46
CA LEU A 66 -6.30 6.98 -5.41
C LEU A 66 -6.62 6.57 -3.97
N LEU A 67 -5.76 6.90 -3.01
CA LEU A 67 -5.96 6.48 -1.64
C LEU A 67 -7.28 6.97 -1.04
N ALA A 68 -7.71 8.20 -1.36
CA ALA A 68 -9.01 8.73 -0.94
C ALA A 68 -10.22 7.93 -1.46
N HIS A 69 -10.07 7.21 -2.58
CA HIS A 69 -11.13 6.36 -3.12
C HIS A 69 -11.15 4.96 -2.48
N TRP A 70 -9.99 4.46 -2.04
CA TRP A 70 -9.82 3.08 -1.56
C TRP A 70 -9.73 2.99 -0.02
N CYS A 71 -9.48 4.11 0.65
CA CYS A 71 -9.40 4.21 2.10
C CYS A 71 -10.58 5.07 2.59
N GLU A 72 -11.31 4.56 3.59
CA GLU A 72 -12.40 5.31 4.23
C GLU A 72 -11.88 6.42 5.15
N GLN A 73 -10.59 6.37 5.50
CA GLN A 73 -9.94 7.30 6.43
C GLN A 73 -9.19 8.41 5.69
N GLU A 74 -9.23 9.61 6.26
CA GLU A 74 -8.47 10.75 5.77
C GLU A 74 -6.99 10.59 6.14
N LEU A 75 -6.16 10.32 5.13
CA LEU A 75 -4.73 10.11 5.31
C LEU A 75 -3.98 11.46 5.37
N ASP A 76 -3.17 11.62 6.42
CA ASP A 76 -2.22 12.72 6.57
C ASP A 76 -0.77 12.22 6.44
N GLU A 77 0.19 13.14 6.54
CA GLU A 77 1.63 12.83 6.40
C GLU A 77 2.20 11.99 7.56
N THR A 78 1.43 11.75 8.62
CA THR A 78 1.84 10.95 9.79
C THR A 78 1.58 9.45 9.62
N TRP A 79 0.86 9.07 8.56
CA TRP A 79 0.60 7.67 8.22
C TRP A 79 1.84 6.99 7.67
N THR A 80 2.11 5.78 8.18
CA THR A 80 3.07 4.86 7.55
C THR A 80 2.34 4.05 6.50
N VAL A 81 2.84 4.07 5.26
CA VAL A 81 2.29 3.27 4.16
C VAL A 81 3.27 2.15 3.83
N VAL A 82 2.81 0.91 3.94
CA VAL A 82 3.58 -0.28 3.55
C VAL A 82 2.89 -0.91 2.33
N VAL A 83 3.66 -1.17 1.28
CA VAL A 83 3.16 -1.80 0.04
C VAL A 83 3.88 -3.13 -0.13
N TYR A 84 3.12 -4.19 -0.44
CA TYR A 84 3.70 -5.48 -0.80
C TYR A 84 3.08 -6.02 -2.09
N ASP A 85 3.82 -6.93 -2.72
CA ASP A 85 3.37 -7.75 -3.82
C ASP A 85 3.83 -9.21 -3.59
N GLN A 86 3.82 -10.03 -4.64
CA GLN A 86 4.14 -11.45 -4.53
C GLN A 86 5.66 -11.75 -4.52
N GLY A 87 6.52 -10.82 -4.96
CA GLY A 87 7.91 -11.18 -5.24
C GLY A 87 8.85 -10.05 -5.65
N SER A 88 8.45 -8.78 -5.47
CA SER A 88 9.38 -7.67 -5.52
C SER A 88 10.35 -7.80 -4.36
N TRP A 89 11.58 -8.12 -4.71
CA TRP A 89 12.72 -8.18 -3.82
C TRP A 89 13.87 -7.45 -4.52
N GLN A 90 14.65 -6.67 -3.77
CA GLN A 90 15.92 -6.16 -4.30
C GLN A 90 17.00 -7.24 -4.13
N PRO A 91 17.77 -7.58 -5.17
CA PRO A 91 19.06 -8.23 -5.00
C PRO A 91 20.01 -7.48 -4.08
#